data_AF-A0AAV1HZ39-F1
#
_entry.id   AF-A0AAV1HZ39-F1
#
_cell.length_a   1.000
_cell.length_b   1.000
_cell.length_c   1.000
_cell.angle_alpha   90.00
_cell.angle_beta   90.00
_cell.angle_gamma   90.00
#
_symmetry.space_group_name_H-M   'P 1'
#
loop_
_entity.id
_entity.type
_entity.pdbx_description
1 polymer ?
#
loop_
_entity_poly.entity_id
_entity_poly.type
_entity_poly.pdbx_seq_one_letter_code
_entity_poly.pdbx_strand_id
1 'polypeptide(L)' 'MGDTDEELNIWNCAAHNKIPDDAWEYQIRKSLNDAAYNGLQYVPYCSTMPVQKVCDDARFIWKKKAPK' A
#
# COMPACT_ATOMS: atom_id res chain seq x y z
N MET A 1 29.95 -0.61 5.78
CA MET A 1 29.03 0.50 5.48
C MET A 1 28.41 0.18 4.15
N GLY A 2 27.12 -0.15 4.15
CA GLY A 2 26.40 -0.65 2.98
C GLY A 2 25.09 -1.21 3.47
N ASP A 3 24.06 -0.39 3.32
CA ASP A 3 22.71 -0.48 3.85
C ASP A 3 22.16 -1.90 3.89
N THR A 4 21.49 -2.22 5.00
CA THR A 4 20.55 -3.33 5.08
C THR A 4 19.67 -3.33 3.84
N ASP A 5 19.84 -4.34 2.97
CA ASP A 5 18.89 -4.67 1.92
C ASP A 5 17.55 -4.97 2.60
N GLU A 6 16.77 -3.93 2.90
CA GLU A 6 15.33 -4.07 3.01
C GLU A 6 14.91 -4.70 1.69
N GLU A 7 14.57 -5.99 1.74
CA GLU A 7 14.29 -6.84 0.59
C GLU A 7 13.50 -6.04 -0.46
N LEU A 8 14.14 -5.73 -1.59
CA LEU A 8 13.57 -4.88 -2.63
C LEU A 8 12.32 -5.55 -3.17
N ASN A 9 11.17 -5.13 -2.65
CA ASN A 9 9.88 -5.66 -3.01
C ASN A 9 8.90 -4.52 -3.31
N ILE A 10 7.81 -4.86 -4.00
CA ILE A 10 6.81 -3.90 -4.46
C ILE A 10 6.12 -3.13 -3.33
N TRP A 11 6.20 -3.60 -2.08
CA TRP A 11 5.56 -2.99 -0.92
C TRP A 11 6.49 -1.97 -0.26
N ASN A 12 7.74 -2.37 0.01
CA ASN A 12 8.72 -1.54 0.71
C ASN A 12 9.04 -0.26 -0.07
N CYS A 13 9.23 -0.39 -1.39
CA CYS A 13 9.53 0.77 -2.24
C CYS A 13 8.39 1.80 -2.32
N ALA A 14 7.16 1.41 -1.99
CA ALA A 14 5.98 2.27 -2.04
C ALA A 14 5.48 2.66 -0.64
N ALA A 15 6.11 2.18 0.44
CA ALA A 15 5.63 2.30 1.81
C ALA A 15 5.56 3.75 2.33
N HIS A 16 6.30 4.68 1.72
CA HIS A 16 6.26 6.11 2.04
C HIS A 16 5.00 6.82 1.52
N ASN A 17 4.27 6.20 0.57
CA ASN A 17 3.08 6.80 0.00
C ASN A 17 1.90 6.73 0.96
N LYS A 18 1.23 7.86 1.11
CA LYS A 18 -0.01 7.98 1.86
C LYS A 18 -1.19 7.74 0.92
N ILE A 19 -2.26 7.15 1.45
CA ILE A 19 -3.52 7.02 0.71
C ILE A 19 -3.99 8.44 0.33
N PRO A 20 -4.18 8.74 -0.98
CA PRO A 20 -4.68 10.03 -1.42
C PRO A 20 -6.07 10.34 -0.85
N ASP A 21 -6.34 11.61 -0.59
CA ASP A 21 -7.65 12.02 -0.06
C ASP A 21 -8.79 11.73 -1.05
N ASP A 22 -8.49 11.73 -2.35
CA ASP A 22 -9.40 11.44 -3.46
C ASP A 22 -9.47 9.95 -3.85
N ALA A 23 -8.85 9.05 -3.09
CA ALA A 23 -8.95 7.61 -3.29
C ALA A 23 -10.39 7.09 -3.01
N TRP A 24 -11.26 7.22 -4.01
CA TRP A 24 -12.71 6.98 -3.89
C TRP A 24 -13.04 5.58 -3.34
N GLU A 25 -12.30 4.53 -3.74
CA GLU A 25 -12.50 3.17 -3.24
C GLU A 25 -12.28 3.09 -1.72
N TYR A 26 -11.26 3.78 -1.23
CA TYR A 26 -10.96 3.87 0.19
C TYR A 26 -12.02 4.69 0.93
N GLN A 27 -12.35 5.88 0.40
CA GLN A 27 -13.30 6.78 1.07
C GLN A 27 -14.70 6.17 1.15
N ILE A 28 -15.19 5.48 0.10
CA ILE A 28 -16.50 4.81 0.11
C ILE A 28 -16.55 3.72 1.18
N ARG A 29 -15.56 2.83 1.24
CA ARG A 29 -15.55 1.74 2.22
C ARG A 29 -15.38 2.26 3.64
N LYS A 30 -14.55 3.29 3.83
CA LYS A 30 -14.40 4.01 5.09
C LYS A 30 -15.71 4.66 5.52
N SER A 31 -16.42 5.35 4.62
CA SER A 31 -17.69 6.01 4.94
C SER A 31 -18.81 5.02 5.25
N LEU A 32 -18.83 3.86 4.58
CA LEU A 32 -19.78 2.79 4.83
C LEU A 32 -19.42 1.97 6.08
N ASN A 33 -18.20 2.12 6.61
CA ASN A 33 -17.65 1.29 7.69
C ASN A 33 -17.89 -0.21 7.45
N ASP A 34 -17.65 -0.66 6.21
CA ASP A 34 -18.03 -2.00 5.77
C ASP A 34 -17.08 -3.10 6.31
N ALA A 35 -17.44 -4.37 6.08
CA ALA A 35 -16.62 -5.51 6.49
C ALA A 35 -15.23 -5.49 5.84
N ALA A 36 -15.09 -4.92 4.64
CA ALA A 36 -13.81 -4.84 3.94
C ALA A 36 -12.88 -3.81 4.60
N TYR A 37 -13.37 -2.63 4.95
CA TYR A 37 -12.62 -1.63 5.71
C TYR A 37 -12.16 -2.18 7.07
N ASN A 38 -13.02 -2.97 7.71
CA ASN A 38 -12.74 -3.59 8.99
C ASN A 38 -11.77 -4.79 8.89
N GLY A 39 -11.84 -5.61 7.84
CA GLY A 39 -11.04 -6.83 7.67
C GLY A 39 -9.79 -6.72 6.79
N LEU A 40 -9.70 -5.68 5.94
CA LEU A 40 -8.63 -5.48 4.97
C LEU A 40 -7.89 -4.17 5.23
N GLN A 41 -6.62 -4.13 4.86
CA GLN A 41 -5.78 -2.94 4.85
C GLN A 41 -5.61 -2.47 3.40
N TYR A 42 -5.77 -1.17 3.16
CA TYR A 42 -5.48 -0.55 1.88
C TYR A 42 -4.01 -0.13 1.89
N VAL A 43 -3.18 -0.79 1.08
CA VAL A 43 -1.71 -0.64 1.13
C VAL A 43 -1.17 -0.17 -0.22
N PRO A 44 -0.15 0.70 -0.23
CA PRO A 44 0.53 1.10 -1.45
C PRO A 44 1.42 -0.03 -1.99
N TYR A 45 1.56 -0.10 -3.31
CA TYR A 45 2.47 -1.00 -4.00
C TYR A 45 2.99 -0.39 -5.31
N CYS A 46 4.19 -0.79 -5.71
CA CYS A 46 4.78 -0.47 -7.00
C CYS A 46 4.32 -1.47 -8.07
N SER A 47 3.66 -0.99 -9.13
CA SER A 47 3.29 -1.82 -10.28
C SER A 47 4.37 -1.92 -11.36
N THR A 48 5.48 -1.20 -11.19
CA THR A 48 6.54 -1.10 -12.20
C THR A 48 7.55 -2.22 -12.04
N MET A 49 7.96 -2.82 -13.16
CA MET A 49 9.02 -3.81 -13.23
C MET A 49 10.18 -3.28 -14.10
N PRO A 50 11.44 -3.38 -13.66
CA PRO A 50 11.92 -3.95 -12.39
C PRO A 50 11.51 -3.11 -11.16
N VAL A 51 11.46 -3.75 -9.98
CA VAL A 51 11.15 -3.08 -8.71
C VAL A 51 12.20 -2.01 -8.45
N GLN A 52 11.74 -0.78 -8.27
CA GLN A 52 12.59 0.36 -7.96
C GLN A 52 12.86 0.44 -6.45
N LYS A 53 13.93 1.14 -6.04
CA LYS A 53 14.22 1.39 -4.62
C LYS A 53 13.13 2.24 -3.95
N VAL A 54 12.60 3.21 -4.70
CA VAL A 54 11.53 4.13 -4.28
C VAL A 54 10.54 4.20 -5.44
N CYS A 55 9.24 4.15 -5.13
CA CYS A 55 8.15 4.26 -6.09
C CYS A 55 7.22 5.41 -5.69
N ASP A 56 7.27 6.52 -6.44
CA ASP A 56 6.39 7.67 -6.20
C ASP A 56 5.03 7.55 -6.91
N ASP A 57 4.94 6.71 -7.94
CA ASP A 57 3.69 6.38 -8.63
C ASP A 57 3.07 5.09 -8.07
N ALA A 58 2.86 5.08 -6.76
CA ALA A 58 2.32 3.92 -6.08
C ALA A 58 0.82 3.74 -6.38
N ARG A 59 0.44 2.49 -6.62
CA ARG A 59 -0.96 2.07 -6.68
C ARG A 59 -1.40 1.52 -5.33
N PHE A 60 -2.70 1.43 -5.10
CA PHE A 60 -3.23 0.94 -3.83
C PHE A 60 -4.07 -0.32 -4.04
N ILE A 61 -3.97 -1.24 -3.09
CA ILE A 61 -4.72 -2.49 -3.12
C ILE A 61 -5.18 -2.90 -1.73
N TRP A 62 -6.34 -3.52 -1.65
CA TRP A 62 -6.83 -4.15 -0.42
C TRP A 62 -6.13 -5.49 -0.19
N LYS A 63 -5.44 -5.61 0.94
CA LYS A 63 -4.81 -6.84 1.41
C LYS A 63 -5.44 -7.27 2.73
N LYS A 64 -5.49 -8.57 3.02
CA LYS A 64 -5.89 -9.07 4.33
C LYS A 64 -5.00 -8.44 5.42
N LYS A 65 -5.60 -7.91 6.49
CA LYS A 65 -4.82 -7.46 7.65
C LYS A 65 -4.03 -8.64 8.18
N ALA A 66 -2.76 -8.41 8.52
CA ALA A 66 -1.99 -9.43 9.23
C ALA A 66 -2.74 -9.79 10.53
N PRO A 67 -2.81 -11.08 10.91
CA PRO A 67 -3.31 -11.44 12.22
C PRO A 67 -2.49 -10.69 13.29
N LYS A 68 -3.18 -10.04 14.22
CA LYS A 68 -2.57 -9.40 15.40
C LYS A 68 -2.03 -10.45 16.34
#